data_AF-A0A090E4R0-F1
#
_entry.id   AF-A0A090E4R0-F1
#
_cell.length_a   1.000
_cell.length_b   1.000
_cell.length_c   1.000
_cell.angle_alpha   90.00
_cell.angle_beta   90.00
_cell.angle_gamma   90.00
#
_symmetry.space_group_name_H-M   'P 1'
#
loop_
_entity.id
_entity.type
_entity.pdbx_description
1 polymer ?
#
loop_
_entity_poly.entity_id
_entity_poly.type
_entity_poly.pdbx_seq_one_letter_code
_entity_poly.pdbx_strand_id
1 'polypeptide(L)'
;MPNNTVSAAGEAMPAAEGMQIVTGRFSRRAMLVGAIASLPAIAAATAAPAVSTVVDIHPDAELFRLDAEMERLNAWADQLGRDLARIEDLVAEGAGPRPMPPSDWKWPEVPDDIREMRKAVVVKRIMADDDTTIEYPVPVQEWDRAALADRDRVQAEWDAYRDRLQAQNQLHGLEAKEAEDTQCAEAEWETCQRIFETPAHTLDGMAIKIRAGGKLDLEKDALASIADDIRRLAAGAA
;
A
#
# COMPACT_ATOMS: atom_id res chain seq x y z
N MET A 1 48.67 -13.45 16.44
CA MET A 1 47.90 -14.63 15.98
C MET A 1 46.51 -14.17 15.57
N PRO A 2 45.89 -14.81 14.57
CA PRO A 2 45.03 -14.15 13.56
C PRO A 2 43.51 -14.31 13.79
N ASN A 3 42.78 -13.41 13.12
CA ASN A 3 41.38 -13.42 12.66
C ASN A 3 40.38 -14.39 13.29
N ASN A 4 39.28 -13.83 13.79
CA ASN A 4 37.93 -14.30 13.45
C ASN A 4 37.11 -13.11 12.94
N THR A 5 37.05 -13.03 11.63
CA THR A 5 36.05 -12.32 10.83
C THR A 5 34.66 -12.86 11.13
N VAL A 6 33.70 -11.97 11.42
CA VAL A 6 32.28 -12.27 11.29
C VAL A 6 31.76 -11.36 10.18
N SER A 7 31.33 -11.96 9.08
CA SER A 7 30.57 -11.31 8.02
C SER A 7 29.23 -12.01 7.84
N ALA A 8 28.21 -11.17 7.61
CA ALA A 8 27.01 -11.38 6.80
C ALA A 8 25.79 -12.10 7.41
N ALA A 9 24.71 -11.32 7.62
CA ALA A 9 23.45 -11.34 6.85
C ALA A 9 22.64 -10.10 7.29
N GLY A 10 22.29 -9.13 6.43
CA GLY A 10 21.11 -9.18 5.55
C GLY A 10 19.85 -9.08 6.43
N GLU A 11 18.99 -8.06 6.42
CA GLU A 11 18.61 -7.04 5.44
C GLU A 11 18.02 -5.85 6.22
N ALA A 12 18.09 -4.67 5.61
CA ALA A 12 17.37 -3.49 6.08
C ALA A 12 15.85 -3.74 5.96
N MET A 13 15.14 -3.79 7.09
CA MET A 13 13.68 -3.65 7.07
C MET A 13 13.32 -2.16 7.00
N PRO A 14 12.46 -1.73 6.05
CA PRO A 14 11.91 -0.38 6.12
C PRO A 14 10.98 -0.28 7.34
N ALA A 15 11.18 0.79 8.09
CA ALA A 15 10.30 1.20 9.16
C ALA A 15 8.86 1.35 8.63
N ALA A 16 7.98 0.45 9.03
CA ALA A 16 6.53 0.63 8.92
C ALA A 16 6.06 1.52 10.09
N GLU A 17 6.53 2.76 10.12
CA GLU A 17 5.97 3.81 10.95
C GLU A 17 4.75 4.41 10.24
N GLY A 18 3.61 4.45 10.92
CA GLY A 18 2.45 5.23 10.49
C GLY A 18 1.59 4.55 9.43
N MET A 19 0.74 3.61 9.85
CA MET A 19 -0.48 3.26 9.12
C MET A 19 -1.45 4.45 9.22
N GLN A 20 -1.14 5.52 8.48
CA GLN A 20 -2.13 6.53 8.13
C GLN A 20 -3.12 5.84 7.21
N ILE A 21 -4.31 5.56 7.76
CA ILE A 21 -5.52 5.28 7.02
C ILE A 21 -5.82 6.54 6.21
N VAL A 22 -5.16 6.67 5.06
CA VAL A 22 -5.50 7.65 4.04
C VAL A 22 -6.63 7.02 3.26
N THR A 23 -7.86 7.28 3.68
CA THR A 23 -9.08 7.20 2.86
C THR A 23 -9.01 8.25 1.74
N GLY A 24 -7.99 8.15 0.89
CA GLY A 24 -7.72 8.99 -0.26
C GLY A 24 -7.29 8.08 -1.39
N ARG A 25 -8.21 7.85 -2.33
CA ARG A 25 -8.18 6.78 -3.32
C ARG A 25 -6.98 6.77 -4.30
N PHE A 26 -6.05 7.73 -4.33
CA PHE A 26 -4.98 7.72 -5.34
C PHE A 26 -3.67 8.42 -4.91
N SER A 27 -2.90 7.86 -3.97
CA SER A 27 -1.55 8.42 -3.68
C SER A 27 -0.47 7.39 -3.34
N ARG A 28 -0.38 6.27 -4.07
CA ARG A 28 0.78 5.36 -4.01
C ARG A 28 1.23 4.75 -5.36
N ARG A 29 0.84 5.31 -6.50
CA ARG A 29 1.22 4.76 -7.83
C ARG A 29 1.91 5.77 -8.76
N ALA A 30 2.86 6.53 -8.22
CA ALA A 30 3.84 7.27 -9.03
C ALA A 30 5.20 6.56 -9.12
N MET A 31 5.31 5.30 -8.69
CA MET A 31 6.59 4.60 -8.67
C MET A 31 6.44 3.12 -9.04
N LEU A 32 6.17 2.82 -10.31
CA LEU A 32 6.78 1.68 -11.00
C LEU A 32 6.59 1.85 -12.52
N VAL A 33 7.49 2.66 -13.10
CA VAL A 33 7.83 2.54 -14.51
C VAL A 33 8.71 1.30 -14.64
N GLY A 34 8.25 0.31 -15.41
CA GLY A 34 9.12 -0.74 -15.96
C GLY A 34 8.94 -2.13 -15.36
N ALA A 35 7.97 -2.88 -15.89
CA ALA A 35 8.10 -4.31 -16.15
C ALA A 35 7.01 -4.72 -17.16
N ILE A 36 7.38 -4.72 -18.44
CA ILE A 36 6.55 -5.28 -19.51
C ILE A 36 6.57 -6.80 -19.33
N ALA A 37 5.49 -7.37 -18.81
CA ALA A 37 5.25 -8.81 -18.83
C ALA A 37 4.31 -9.11 -20.01
N SER A 38 4.89 -9.74 -21.03
CA SER A 38 4.23 -10.22 -22.25
C SER A 38 3.04 -11.13 -21.96
N LEU A 39 1.84 -10.74 -22.41
CA LEU A 39 0.68 -11.63 -22.50
C LEU A 39 0.80 -12.54 -23.75
N PRO A 40 0.38 -13.81 -23.69
CA PRO A 40 0.40 -14.70 -24.85
C PRO A 40 -0.74 -14.36 -25.81
N ALA A 41 -0.37 -14.00 -27.05
CA ALA A 41 -1.30 -13.83 -28.16
C ALA A 41 -1.86 -15.20 -28.58
N ILE A 42 -3.13 -15.46 -28.29
CA ILE A 42 -3.85 -16.62 -28.83
C ILE A 42 -4.29 -16.28 -30.26
N ALA A 43 -3.54 -16.80 -31.23
CA ALA A 43 -3.90 -16.81 -32.63
C ALA A 43 -4.93 -17.92 -32.89
N ALA A 44 -6.14 -17.55 -33.30
CA ALA A 44 -7.10 -18.47 -33.91
C ALA A 44 -7.49 -17.91 -35.29
N ALA A 45 -6.83 -18.43 -36.32
CA ALA A 45 -7.20 -18.22 -37.71
C ALA A 45 -8.39 -19.13 -38.05
N THR A 46 -9.55 -18.55 -38.36
CA THR A 46 -10.60 -19.23 -39.13
C THR A 46 -11.09 -18.29 -40.22
N ALA A 47 -10.82 -18.67 -41.47
CA ALA A 47 -11.35 -18.01 -42.65
C ALA A 47 -12.68 -18.69 -43.04
N ALA A 48 -13.77 -17.92 -43.07
CA ALA A 48 -15.07 -18.29 -43.64
C ALA A 48 -15.85 -16.99 -44.00
N PRO A 49 -16.82 -17.05 -44.92
CA PRO A 49 -17.00 -16.07 -46.00
C PRO A 49 -17.62 -14.74 -45.58
N ALA A 50 -17.29 -13.70 -46.36
CA ALA A 50 -17.86 -12.37 -46.30
C ALA A 50 -19.38 -12.40 -46.60
N VAL A 51 -20.18 -12.33 -45.53
CA VAL A 51 -21.56 -11.86 -45.61
C VAL A 51 -21.53 -10.39 -45.20
N SER A 52 -21.62 -9.50 -46.18
CA SER A 52 -21.81 -8.07 -45.95
C SER A 52 -23.25 -7.84 -45.49
N THR A 53 -23.50 -8.06 -44.20
CA THR A 53 -24.58 -7.37 -43.50
C THR A 53 -23.97 -6.09 -42.97
N VAL A 54 -24.27 -4.96 -43.61
CA VAL A 54 -24.04 -3.64 -42.99
C VAL A 54 -24.98 -3.56 -41.80
N VAL A 55 -24.55 -4.14 -40.69
CA VAL A 55 -25.04 -3.75 -39.38
C VAL A 55 -24.53 -2.32 -39.23
N ASP A 56 -25.46 -1.39 -39.07
CA ASP A 56 -25.16 0.02 -38.80
C ASP A 56 -24.55 0.09 -37.39
N ILE A 57 -23.26 -0.27 -37.30
CA ILE A 57 -22.51 -0.27 -36.05
C ILE A 57 -22.24 1.20 -35.74
N HIS A 58 -22.76 1.66 -34.59
CA HIS A 58 -22.54 3.01 -34.11
C HIS A 58 -21.04 3.38 -34.19
N PRO A 59 -20.66 4.57 -34.68
CA PRO A 59 -19.24 4.92 -34.89
C PRO A 59 -18.41 4.86 -33.58
N ASP A 60 -19.05 5.09 -32.43
CA ASP A 60 -18.46 4.96 -31.09
C ASP A 60 -18.77 3.64 -30.37
N ALA A 61 -19.10 2.56 -31.09
CA ALA A 61 -19.46 1.28 -30.47
C ALA A 61 -18.39 0.74 -29.51
N GLU A 62 -17.10 0.94 -29.82
CA GLU A 62 -15.99 0.54 -28.94
C GLU A 62 -15.95 1.36 -27.66
N LEU A 63 -16.20 2.67 -27.72
CA LEU A 63 -16.28 3.53 -26.53
C LEU A 63 -17.42 3.08 -25.62
N PHE A 64 -18.60 2.75 -26.17
CA PHE A 64 -19.70 2.20 -25.37
C PHE A 64 -19.35 0.86 -24.73
N ARG A 65 -18.63 -0.01 -25.45
CA ARG A 65 -18.15 -1.29 -24.91
C ARG A 65 -17.18 -1.07 -23.74
N LEU A 66 -16.25 -0.13 -23.87
CA LEU A 66 -15.28 0.25 -22.84
C LEU A 66 -15.94 0.94 -21.63
N ASP A 67 -16.94 1.80 -21.85
CA ASP A 67 -17.71 2.42 -20.76
C ASP A 67 -18.44 1.35 -19.93
N ALA A 68 -19.05 0.37 -20.60
CA ALA A 68 -19.67 -0.77 -19.93
C ALA A 68 -18.65 -1.67 -19.20
N GLU A 69 -17.43 -1.79 -19.72
CA GLU A 69 -16.31 -2.47 -19.04
C GLU A 69 -15.90 -1.71 -17.77
N MET A 70 -15.77 -0.39 -17.84
CA MET A 70 -15.48 0.49 -16.70
C MET A 70 -16.55 0.39 -15.60
N GLU A 71 -17.83 0.35 -15.96
CA GLU A 71 -18.91 0.17 -14.98
C GLU A 71 -18.83 -1.18 -14.26
N ARG A 72 -18.41 -2.25 -14.95
CA ARG A 72 -18.20 -3.55 -14.31
C ARG A 72 -16.99 -3.54 -13.39
N LEU A 73 -15.89 -2.91 -13.81
CA LEU A 73 -14.68 -2.76 -12.97
C LEU A 73 -15.00 -1.97 -11.71
N ASN A 74 -15.71 -0.85 -11.82
CA ASN A 74 -16.17 -0.08 -10.67
C ASN A 74 -17.03 -0.92 -9.70
N ALA A 75 -17.99 -1.69 -10.24
CA ALA A 75 -18.83 -2.56 -9.42
C ALA A 75 -18.00 -3.66 -8.72
N TRP A 76 -16.96 -4.15 -9.39
CA TRP A 76 -16.01 -5.09 -8.82
C TRP A 76 -15.17 -4.44 -7.73
N ALA A 77 -14.61 -3.25 -7.96
CA ALA A 77 -13.85 -2.48 -6.97
C ALA A 77 -14.68 -2.20 -5.71
N ASP A 78 -15.95 -1.81 -5.87
CA ASP A 78 -16.86 -1.60 -4.74
C ASP A 78 -17.12 -2.89 -3.96
N GLN A 79 -17.19 -4.03 -4.63
CA GLN A 79 -17.32 -5.33 -3.98
C GLN A 79 -16.03 -5.73 -3.26
N LEU A 80 -14.86 -5.53 -3.88
CA LEU A 80 -13.55 -5.78 -3.27
C LEU A 80 -13.37 -4.94 -2.01
N GLY A 81 -13.71 -3.65 -2.04
CA GLY A 81 -13.64 -2.78 -0.86
C GLY A 81 -14.51 -3.29 0.30
N ARG A 82 -15.72 -3.80 0.02
CA ARG A 82 -16.57 -4.41 1.06
C ARG A 82 -15.99 -5.71 1.61
N ASP A 83 -15.42 -6.53 0.75
CA ASP A 83 -14.83 -7.81 1.15
C ASP A 83 -13.55 -7.59 1.96
N LEU A 84 -12.69 -6.64 1.56
CA LEU A 84 -11.50 -6.24 2.31
C LEU A 84 -11.86 -5.72 3.70
N ALA A 85 -12.81 -4.79 3.80
CA ALA A 85 -13.26 -4.28 5.10
C ALA A 85 -13.75 -5.41 6.02
N ARG A 86 -14.51 -6.38 5.48
CA ARG A 86 -14.94 -7.55 6.24
C ARG A 86 -13.77 -8.43 6.69
N ILE A 87 -12.78 -8.64 5.82
CA ILE A 87 -11.59 -9.44 6.16
C ILE A 87 -10.78 -8.73 7.24
N GLU A 88 -10.56 -7.42 7.12
CA GLU A 88 -9.85 -6.61 8.12
C GLU A 88 -10.53 -6.70 9.49
N ASP A 89 -11.86 -6.62 9.55
CA ASP A 89 -12.63 -6.80 10.78
C ASP A 89 -12.41 -8.18 11.40
N LEU A 90 -12.48 -9.25 10.60
CA LEU A 90 -12.26 -10.63 11.06
C LEU A 90 -10.82 -10.84 11.55
N VAL A 91 -9.85 -10.28 10.83
CA VAL A 91 -8.43 -10.31 11.19
C VAL A 91 -8.21 -9.62 12.54
N ALA A 92 -8.75 -8.41 12.71
CA ALA A 92 -8.62 -7.63 13.92
C ALA A 92 -9.27 -8.33 15.11
N GLU A 93 -10.47 -8.87 14.93
CA GLU A 93 -11.18 -9.65 15.95
C GLU A 93 -10.37 -10.91 16.33
N GLY A 94 -9.89 -11.66 15.35
CA GLY A 94 -9.13 -12.90 15.56
C GLY A 94 -7.74 -12.68 16.17
N ALA A 95 -7.12 -11.51 15.96
CA ALA A 95 -5.84 -11.15 16.57
C ALA A 95 -5.99 -10.75 18.05
N GLY A 96 -7.20 -10.38 18.46
CA GLY A 96 -7.53 -9.93 19.81
C GLY A 96 -7.13 -8.48 20.07
N PRO A 97 -7.19 -8.03 21.34
CA PRO A 97 -6.93 -6.64 21.69
C PRO A 97 -5.48 -6.26 21.36
N ARG A 98 -5.33 -5.11 20.70
CA ARG A 98 -4.02 -4.53 20.40
C ARG A 98 -3.31 -4.12 21.70
N PRO A 99 -2.14 -4.68 22.04
CA PRO A 99 -1.36 -4.27 23.20
C PRO A 99 -0.65 -2.93 22.94
N MET A 100 0.04 -2.41 23.95
CA MET A 100 0.87 -1.21 23.83
C MET A 100 1.99 -1.43 22.79
N PRO A 101 2.14 -0.56 21.78
CA PRO A 101 3.29 -0.58 20.90
C PRO A 101 4.59 -0.29 21.67
N PRO A 102 5.72 -0.94 21.33
CA PRO A 102 7.02 -0.65 21.94
C PRO A 102 7.46 0.80 21.76
N SER A 103 7.05 1.46 20.68
CA SER A 103 7.29 2.90 20.44
C SER A 103 6.61 3.80 21.48
N ASP A 104 5.52 3.33 22.07
CA ASP A 104 4.69 4.08 23.01
C ASP A 104 5.09 3.78 24.46
N TRP A 105 5.96 2.78 24.67
CA TRP A 105 6.52 2.49 25.97
C TRP A 105 7.38 3.68 26.44
N LYS A 106 7.13 4.12 27.67
CA LYS A 106 7.85 5.23 28.29
C LYS A 106 8.69 4.69 29.43
N TRP A 107 9.89 5.22 29.53
CA TRP A 107 10.75 4.96 30.67
C TRP A 107 10.02 5.36 31.96
N PRO A 108 9.98 4.49 32.98
CA PRO A 108 9.28 4.79 34.23
C PRO A 108 9.93 5.99 34.93
N GLU A 109 9.13 6.74 35.69
CA GLU A 109 9.65 7.88 36.45
C GLU A 109 10.71 7.40 37.45
N VAL A 110 11.89 8.03 37.39
CA VAL A 110 13.02 7.69 38.27
C VAL A 110 12.74 8.27 39.66
N PRO A 111 12.64 7.43 40.71
CA PRO A 111 12.52 7.89 42.09
C PRO A 111 13.66 8.81 42.51
N ASP A 112 13.39 9.77 43.39
CA ASP A 112 14.37 10.78 43.78
C ASP A 112 15.62 10.20 44.44
N ASP A 113 15.47 9.16 45.26
CA ASP A 113 16.58 8.44 45.88
C ASP A 113 17.48 7.76 44.83
N ILE A 114 16.89 7.08 43.84
CA ILE A 114 17.61 6.49 42.71
C ILE A 114 18.31 7.57 41.89
N ARG A 115 17.66 8.71 41.67
CA ARG A 115 18.21 9.86 40.94
C ARG A 115 19.43 10.44 41.65
N GLU A 116 19.36 10.64 42.96
CA GLU A 116 20.49 11.14 43.75
C GLU A 116 21.64 10.12 43.79
N MET A 117 21.34 8.82 43.90
CA MET A 117 22.36 7.77 43.80
C MET A 117 23.08 7.80 42.45
N ARG A 118 22.36 7.98 41.34
CA ARG A 118 22.98 8.15 40.01
C ARG A 118 23.88 9.39 39.94
N LYS A 119 23.40 10.53 40.44
CA LYS A 119 24.20 11.78 40.48
C LYS A 119 25.49 11.59 41.26
N ALA A 120 25.43 10.94 42.43
CA ALA A 120 26.61 10.67 43.25
C ALA A 120 27.64 9.80 42.53
N VAL A 121 27.20 8.80 41.75
CA VAL A 121 28.10 7.97 40.91
C VAL A 121 28.73 8.79 39.79
N VAL A 122 27.96 9.65 39.12
CA VAL A 122 28.47 10.54 38.07
C VAL A 122 29.53 11.49 38.63
N VAL A 123 29.27 12.12 39.78
CA VAL A 123 30.24 13.00 40.45
C VAL A 123 31.52 12.24 40.80
N LYS A 124 31.39 11.04 41.38
CA LYS A 124 32.56 10.19 41.69
C LYS A 124 33.35 9.84 40.43
N ARG A 125 32.69 9.56 39.31
CA ARG A 125 33.35 9.20 38.05
C ARG A 125 34.11 10.38 37.44
N ILE A 126 33.57 11.60 37.54
CA ILE A 126 34.25 12.83 37.09
C ILE A 126 35.53 13.10 37.92
N MET A 127 35.51 12.74 39.20
CA MET A 127 36.64 12.99 40.12
C MET A 127 37.66 11.85 40.18
N ALA A 128 37.43 10.75 39.47
CA ALA A 128 38.30 9.59 39.48
C ALA A 128 39.29 9.60 38.31
N ASP A 129 40.46 8.99 38.51
CA ASP A 129 41.43 8.78 37.43
C ASP A 129 40.86 7.84 36.35
N ASP A 130 41.31 8.01 35.10
CA ASP A 130 40.77 7.35 33.89
C ASP A 130 40.66 5.81 33.99
N ASP A 131 41.46 5.16 34.83
CA ASP A 131 41.45 3.69 35.04
C ASP A 131 40.47 3.21 36.13
N THR A 132 39.71 4.11 36.77
CA THR A 132 38.82 3.72 37.88
C THR A 132 37.43 3.32 37.38
N THR A 133 37.10 2.03 37.50
CA THR A 133 35.73 1.55 37.25
C THR A 133 34.84 1.84 38.46
N ILE A 134 33.83 2.69 38.27
CA ILE A 134 32.82 2.98 39.29
C ILE A 134 31.49 2.39 38.86
N GLU A 135 31.02 1.43 39.64
CA GLU A 135 29.71 0.78 39.45
C GLU A 135 28.58 1.59 40.09
N TYR A 136 27.38 1.45 39.52
CA TYR A 136 26.18 1.98 40.15
C TYR A 136 25.81 1.17 41.40
N PRO A 137 25.26 1.79 42.46
CA PRO A 137 24.72 1.09 43.61
C PRO A 137 23.67 0.04 43.21
N VAL A 138 23.59 -1.04 43.98
CA VAL A 138 22.62 -2.13 43.77
C VAL A 138 21.18 -1.64 43.56
N PRO A 139 20.64 -0.67 44.34
CA PRO A 139 19.28 -0.17 44.11
C PRO A 139 19.08 0.45 42.72
N VAL A 140 20.08 1.15 42.18
CA VAL A 140 20.02 1.73 40.83
C VAL A 140 20.01 0.61 39.79
N GLN A 141 20.84 -0.42 39.96
CA GLN A 141 20.90 -1.57 39.05
C GLN A 141 19.60 -2.38 39.06
N GLU A 142 19.01 -2.59 40.24
CA GLU A 142 17.74 -3.30 40.39
C GLU A 142 16.59 -2.53 39.74
N TRP A 143 16.56 -1.21 39.92
CA TRP A 143 15.57 -0.35 39.26
C TRP A 143 15.73 -0.36 37.74
N ASP A 144 16.96 -0.26 37.22
CA ASP A 144 17.22 -0.35 35.78
C ASP A 144 16.81 -1.72 35.21
N ARG A 145 17.12 -2.80 35.93
CA ARG A 145 16.72 -4.15 35.55
C ARG A 145 15.20 -4.29 35.49
N ALA A 146 14.48 -3.73 36.46
CA ALA A 146 13.02 -3.76 36.47
C ALA A 146 12.41 -2.97 35.31
N ALA A 147 12.93 -1.76 35.03
CA ALA A 147 12.48 -0.95 33.90
C ALA A 147 12.72 -1.64 32.55
N LEU A 148 13.90 -2.24 32.36
CA LEU A 148 14.23 -3.00 31.16
C LEU A 148 13.37 -4.26 31.02
N ALA A 149 13.13 -5.00 32.11
CA ALA A 149 12.27 -6.17 32.09
C ALA A 149 10.82 -5.82 31.70
N ASP A 150 10.30 -4.66 32.12
CA ASP A 150 8.97 -4.20 31.69
C ASP A 150 8.95 -3.84 30.20
N ARG A 151 9.97 -3.13 29.70
CA ARG A 151 10.11 -2.85 28.25
C ARG A 151 10.13 -4.15 27.45
N ASP A 152 10.92 -5.13 27.89
CA ASP A 152 11.07 -6.40 27.20
C ASP A 152 9.76 -7.23 27.26
N ARG A 153 8.99 -7.11 28.35
CA ARG A 153 7.62 -7.67 28.43
C ARG A 153 6.69 -7.03 27.40
N VAL A 154 6.68 -5.70 27.29
CA VAL A 154 5.87 -4.97 26.30
C VAL A 154 6.26 -5.38 24.87
N GLN A 155 7.55 -5.50 24.60
CA GLN A 155 8.06 -6.00 23.31
C GLN A 155 7.55 -7.42 23.02
N ALA A 156 7.67 -8.35 23.98
CA ALA A 156 7.20 -9.72 23.81
C ALA A 156 5.68 -9.83 23.60
N GLU A 157 4.89 -9.03 24.32
CA GLU A 157 3.43 -8.97 24.13
C GLU A 157 3.07 -8.43 22.74
N TRP A 158 3.80 -7.41 22.26
CA TRP A 158 3.61 -6.84 20.93
C TRP A 158 3.96 -7.84 19.83
N ASP A 159 5.10 -8.54 19.96
CA ASP A 159 5.54 -9.54 18.99
C ASP A 159 4.55 -10.70 18.92
N ALA A 160 4.08 -11.22 20.06
CA ALA A 160 3.04 -12.24 20.09
C ALA A 160 1.72 -11.78 19.46
N TYR A 161 1.35 -10.50 19.63
CA TYR A 161 0.20 -9.93 18.92
C TYR A 161 0.44 -9.85 17.40
N ARG A 162 1.63 -9.43 16.97
CA ARG A 162 2.01 -9.36 15.55
C ARG A 162 1.97 -10.73 14.87
N ASP A 163 2.44 -11.77 15.55
CA ASP A 163 2.39 -13.15 15.05
C ASP A 163 0.95 -13.62 14.88
N ARG A 164 0.07 -13.34 15.86
CA ARG A 164 -1.36 -13.65 15.74
C ARG A 164 -2.00 -12.88 14.58
N LEU A 165 -1.72 -11.59 14.45
CA LEU A 165 -2.23 -10.76 13.37
C LEU A 165 -1.79 -11.31 12.01
N GLN A 166 -0.53 -11.68 11.86
CA GLN A 166 -0.01 -12.29 10.64
C GLN A 166 -0.68 -13.64 10.34
N ALA A 167 -0.86 -14.49 11.35
CA ALA A 167 -1.57 -15.75 11.18
C ALA A 167 -3.03 -15.55 10.72
N GLN A 168 -3.72 -14.54 11.26
CA GLN A 168 -5.09 -14.20 10.83
C GLN A 168 -5.12 -13.64 9.41
N ASN A 169 -4.17 -12.77 9.04
CA ASN A 169 -4.03 -12.26 7.67
C ASN A 169 -3.91 -13.40 6.67
N GLN A 170 -3.07 -14.40 6.99
CA GLN A 170 -2.89 -15.59 6.16
C GLN A 170 -4.15 -16.45 6.12
N LEU A 171 -4.79 -16.69 7.26
CA LEU A 171 -6.00 -17.50 7.37
C LEU A 171 -7.15 -16.94 6.54
N HIS A 172 -7.34 -15.63 6.57
CA HIS A 172 -8.41 -14.95 5.85
C HIS A 172 -8.03 -14.50 4.43
N GLY A 173 -6.78 -14.74 4.01
CA GLY A 173 -6.31 -14.43 2.67
C GLY A 173 -6.27 -12.93 2.35
N LEU A 174 -5.97 -12.08 3.35
CA LEU A 174 -5.98 -10.62 3.18
C LEU A 174 -5.03 -10.18 2.05
N GLU A 175 -3.81 -10.70 2.01
CA GLU A 175 -2.82 -10.37 0.98
C GLU A 175 -3.30 -10.74 -0.44
N ALA A 176 -3.94 -11.91 -0.59
CA ALA A 176 -4.52 -12.31 -1.88
C ALA A 176 -5.63 -11.35 -2.31
N LYS A 177 -6.44 -10.87 -1.35
CA LYS A 177 -7.52 -9.92 -1.62
C LYS A 177 -7.00 -8.52 -1.94
N GLU A 178 -5.96 -8.05 -1.27
CA GLU A 178 -5.26 -6.80 -1.59
C GLU A 178 -4.63 -6.86 -3.00
N ALA A 179 -4.14 -8.04 -3.41
CA ALA A 179 -3.65 -8.26 -4.77
C ALA A 179 -4.77 -8.21 -5.83
N GLU A 180 -5.97 -8.72 -5.53
CA GLU A 180 -7.14 -8.55 -6.41
C GLU A 180 -7.53 -7.06 -6.55
N ASP A 181 -7.53 -6.29 -5.47
CA ASP A 181 -7.81 -4.84 -5.49
C ASP A 181 -6.78 -4.07 -6.33
N THR A 182 -5.51 -4.42 -6.14
CA THR A 182 -4.39 -3.92 -6.95
C THR A 182 -4.60 -4.19 -8.44
N GLN A 183 -5.02 -5.40 -8.81
CA GLN A 183 -5.30 -5.76 -10.21
C GLN A 183 -6.54 -5.03 -10.75
N CYS A 184 -7.58 -4.85 -9.94
CA CYS A 184 -8.78 -4.11 -10.32
C CYS A 184 -8.43 -2.65 -10.65
N ALA A 185 -7.65 -1.99 -9.79
CA ALA A 185 -7.18 -0.62 -10.01
C ALA A 185 -6.32 -0.49 -11.28
N GLU A 186 -5.50 -1.49 -11.59
CA GLU A 186 -4.72 -1.53 -12.84
C GLU A 186 -5.61 -1.67 -14.08
N ALA A 187 -6.62 -2.54 -14.01
CA ALA A 187 -7.57 -2.72 -15.10
C ALA A 187 -8.42 -1.47 -15.34
N GLU A 188 -8.83 -0.76 -14.29
CA GLU A 188 -9.51 0.54 -14.39
C GLU A 188 -8.63 1.58 -15.09
N TRP A 189 -7.36 1.67 -14.67
CA TRP A 189 -6.39 2.56 -15.30
C TRP A 189 -6.22 2.25 -16.80
N GLU A 190 -5.94 1.00 -17.15
CA GLU A 190 -5.73 0.57 -18.54
C GLU A 190 -6.97 0.83 -19.39
N THR A 191 -8.17 0.55 -18.86
CA THR A 191 -9.43 0.78 -19.59
C THR A 191 -9.66 2.27 -19.81
N CYS A 192 -9.32 3.14 -18.86
CA CYS A 192 -9.36 4.60 -19.05
C CYS A 192 -8.41 5.07 -20.14
N GLN A 193 -7.17 4.54 -20.18
CA GLN A 193 -6.24 4.86 -21.25
C GLN A 193 -6.79 4.45 -22.62
N ARG A 194 -7.35 3.24 -22.73
CA ARG A 194 -8.01 2.75 -23.96
C ARG A 194 -9.18 3.62 -24.37
N ILE A 195 -9.97 4.14 -23.42
CA ILE A 195 -11.05 5.10 -23.69
C ILE A 195 -10.47 6.39 -24.29
N PHE A 196 -9.38 6.93 -23.75
CA PHE A 196 -8.77 8.15 -24.27
C PHE A 196 -8.10 7.96 -25.64
N GLU A 197 -7.49 6.81 -25.89
CA GLU A 197 -6.86 6.49 -27.17
C GLU A 197 -7.89 6.24 -28.27
N THR A 198 -9.06 5.70 -27.92
CA THR A 198 -10.14 5.42 -28.87
C THR A 198 -10.77 6.73 -29.36
N PRO A 199 -10.77 7.01 -30.67
CA PRO A 199 -11.38 8.23 -31.19
C PRO A 199 -12.88 8.30 -30.92
N ALA A 200 -13.38 9.47 -30.50
CA ALA A 200 -14.81 9.73 -30.43
C ALA A 200 -15.29 10.47 -31.68
N HIS A 201 -16.36 9.97 -32.29
CA HIS A 201 -17.00 10.53 -33.48
C HIS A 201 -18.30 11.27 -33.14
N THR A 202 -18.81 11.12 -31.91
CA THR A 202 -20.02 11.77 -31.42
C THR A 202 -19.80 12.46 -30.07
N LEU A 203 -20.76 13.31 -29.69
CA LEU A 203 -20.79 13.91 -28.35
C LEU A 203 -20.95 12.84 -27.25
N ASP A 204 -21.65 11.74 -27.52
CA ASP A 204 -21.82 10.65 -26.55
C ASP A 204 -20.49 9.93 -26.31
N GLY A 205 -19.70 9.72 -27.36
CA GLY A 205 -18.32 9.23 -27.26
C GLY A 205 -17.41 10.15 -26.44
N MET A 206 -17.51 11.47 -26.66
CA MET A 206 -16.75 12.45 -25.86
C MET A 206 -17.21 12.47 -24.39
N ALA A 207 -18.50 12.30 -24.13
CA ALA A 207 -19.05 12.24 -22.78
C ALA A 207 -18.52 11.02 -22.00
N ILE A 208 -18.27 9.88 -22.67
CA ILE A 208 -17.60 8.70 -22.07
C ILE A 208 -16.20 9.08 -21.60
N LYS A 209 -15.42 9.80 -22.42
CA LYS A 209 -14.08 10.27 -22.03
C LYS A 209 -14.12 11.18 -20.80
N ILE A 210 -15.10 12.10 -20.72
CA ILE A 210 -15.27 12.95 -19.53
C ILE A 210 -15.54 12.08 -18.29
N ARG A 211 -16.45 11.11 -18.39
CA ARG A 211 -16.77 10.21 -17.26
C ARG A 211 -15.54 9.39 -16.83
N ALA A 212 -14.80 8.82 -17.78
CA ALA A 212 -13.57 8.10 -17.50
C ALA A 212 -12.53 8.99 -16.81
N GLY A 213 -12.34 10.23 -17.29
CA GLY A 213 -11.48 11.23 -16.65
C GLY A 213 -11.85 11.55 -15.22
N GLY A 214 -13.13 11.81 -14.95
CA GLY A 214 -13.59 12.13 -13.59
C GLY A 214 -13.50 10.97 -12.59
N LYS A 215 -13.49 9.71 -13.06
CA LYS A 215 -13.37 8.53 -12.17
C LYS A 215 -11.96 8.37 -11.59
N LEU A 216 -10.93 8.74 -12.35
CA LEU A 216 -9.52 8.54 -11.98
C LEU A 216 -8.76 9.86 -11.73
N ASP A 217 -9.45 11.01 -11.64
CA ASP A 217 -8.82 12.34 -11.50
C ASP A 217 -7.87 12.66 -12.68
N LEU A 218 -8.29 12.27 -13.89
CA LEU A 218 -7.58 12.41 -15.16
C LEU A 218 -8.28 13.40 -16.12
N GLU A 219 -8.90 14.45 -15.58
CA GLU A 219 -9.69 15.40 -16.39
C GLU A 219 -8.84 16.09 -17.45
N LYS A 220 -7.56 16.34 -17.17
CA LYS A 220 -6.65 16.96 -18.14
C LYS A 220 -6.41 16.06 -19.36
N ASP A 221 -6.21 14.77 -19.13
CA ASP A 221 -5.98 13.79 -20.20
C ASP A 221 -7.25 13.56 -21.01
N ALA A 222 -8.41 13.48 -20.35
CA ALA A 222 -9.70 13.42 -21.00
C ALA A 222 -9.95 14.64 -21.90
N LEU A 223 -9.69 15.85 -21.41
CA LEU A 223 -9.87 17.08 -22.19
C LEU A 223 -8.90 17.17 -23.37
N ALA A 224 -7.64 16.73 -23.21
CA ALA A 224 -6.67 16.67 -24.30
C ALA A 224 -7.15 15.71 -25.41
N SER A 225 -7.59 14.51 -25.01
CA SER A 225 -8.12 13.50 -25.92
C SER A 225 -9.37 13.99 -26.68
N ILE A 226 -10.31 14.64 -26.01
CA ILE A 226 -11.51 15.23 -26.64
C ILE A 226 -11.13 16.35 -27.61
N ALA A 227 -10.15 17.19 -27.27
CA ALA A 227 -9.70 18.25 -28.15
C ALA A 227 -9.13 17.69 -29.47
N ASP A 228 -8.43 16.56 -29.43
CA ASP A 228 -7.94 15.87 -30.63
C ASP A 228 -9.09 15.31 -31.48
N ASP A 229 -10.13 14.77 -30.86
CA ASP A 229 -11.32 14.30 -31.58
C ASP A 229 -12.09 15.43 -32.25
N ILE A 230 -12.24 16.58 -31.59
CA ILE A 230 -12.86 17.77 -32.18
C ILE A 230 -12.06 18.25 -33.41
N ARG A 231 -10.73 18.28 -33.33
CA ARG A 231 -9.88 18.65 -34.48
C ARG A 231 -10.05 17.67 -35.64
N ARG A 232 -10.15 16.37 -35.35
CA ARG A 232 -10.36 15.32 -36.35
C ARG A 232 -11.70 15.46 -37.08
N LEU A 233 -12.78 15.69 -36.32
CA LEU A 233 -14.10 15.94 -36.87
C LEU A 233 -14.14 17.22 -37.71
N ALA A 234 -13.49 18.29 -37.25
CA ALA A 234 -13.37 19.53 -38.02
C ALA A 234 -12.59 19.37 -39.34
N ALA A 235 -11.66 18.41 -39.41
CA ALA A 235 -10.90 18.08 -40.62
C ALA A 235 -11.66 17.13 -41.58
N GLY A 236 -12.88 16.70 -41.25
CA GLY A 236 -13.71 15.84 -42.10
C GLY A 236 -13.34 14.35 -42.02
N ALA A 237 -12.57 13.93 -41.02
CA ALA A 237 -12.35 12.52 -40.72
C ALA A 237 -13.48 12.02 -39.82
N ALA A 238 -14.59 11.60 -40.43
CA ALA A 238 -15.72 10.94 -39.78
C ALA A 238 -15.89 9.53 -40.36
#